data_AF-A0A401U288-F1
#
_entry.id   AF-A0A401U288-F1
#
_cell.length_a   1.000
_cell.length_b   1.000
_cell.length_c   1.000
_cell.angle_alpha   90.00
_cell.angle_beta   90.00
_cell.angle_gamma   90.00
#
_symmetry.space_group_name_H-M   'P 1'
#
loop_
_entity.id
_entity.type
_entity.pdbx_description
1 polymer ?
#
loop_
_entity_poly.entity_id
_entity_poly.type
_entity_poly.pdbx_seq_one_letter_code
_entity_poly.pdbx_strand_id
1 'polypeptide(L)'
;MPIENLLGAPHRSLMDTNAYATVLVAPFEQWQINALGKPYQKELAKKWRQIHKKGTVTFTCCDDSASIGEAMDVMRKFRGPRFRARGDGDLLQRPEYFEFYSSVALRGMGSFTRLYAMKMDGNVIATALGLVHRGSLLVVMTAFDIERYKSQSIGALTFERVAKDCIER
;
A
#
# COMPACT_ATOMS: atom_id res chain seq x y z
N MET A 1 12.25 3.42 -32.00
CA MET A 1 13.30 4.21 -31.32
C MET A 1 13.53 3.62 -29.94
N PRO A 2 14.78 3.48 -29.48
CA PRO A 2 15.07 3.16 -28.08
C PRO A 2 14.46 4.22 -27.16
N ILE A 3 13.94 3.80 -25.99
CA ILE A 3 13.24 4.69 -25.05
C ILE A 3 14.15 5.80 -24.51
N GLU A 4 15.45 5.55 -24.50
CA GLU A 4 16.51 6.46 -24.06
C GLU A 4 16.57 7.70 -24.95
N ASN A 5 16.47 7.52 -26.28
CA ASN A 5 16.45 8.61 -27.25
C ASN A 5 15.14 9.41 -27.17
N LEU A 6 14.03 8.76 -26.80
CA LEU A 6 12.74 9.42 -26.61
C LEU A 6 12.74 10.31 -25.36
N LEU A 7 13.42 9.86 -24.29
CA LEU A 7 13.43 10.54 -22.99
C LEU A 7 14.64 11.45 -22.78
N GLY A 8 15.58 11.53 -23.74
CA GLY A 8 16.83 12.27 -23.57
C GLY A 8 17.69 11.73 -22.43
N ALA A 9 17.56 10.43 -22.11
CA ALA A 9 18.24 9.83 -20.97
C ALA A 9 19.64 9.35 -21.39
N PRO A 10 20.73 9.87 -20.79
CA PRO A 10 22.10 9.57 -21.23
C PRO A 10 22.59 8.17 -20.86
N HIS A 11 21.95 7.49 -19.89
CA HIS A 11 22.36 6.16 -19.43
C HIS A 11 21.19 5.41 -18.78
N ARG A 12 21.12 4.09 -19.01
CA ARG A 12 20.18 3.19 -18.33
C ARG A 12 20.87 2.52 -17.15
N SER A 13 20.42 2.77 -15.93
CA SER A 13 20.86 2.03 -14.75
C SER A 13 19.91 0.87 -14.43
N LEU A 14 20.44 -0.16 -13.77
CA LEU A 14 19.60 -1.13 -13.08
C LEU A 14 18.97 -0.44 -11.86
N MET A 15 17.68 -0.68 -11.65
CA MET A 15 16.98 -0.18 -10.47
C MET A 15 17.24 -1.17 -9.33
N ASP A 16 17.80 -0.71 -8.21
CA ASP A 16 18.06 -1.56 -7.03
C ASP A 16 16.78 -2.04 -6.33
N THR A 17 15.61 -1.57 -6.77
CA THR A 17 14.30 -1.99 -6.27
C THR A 17 13.65 -3.00 -7.22
N ASN A 18 13.32 -4.15 -6.66
CA ASN A 18 12.57 -5.20 -7.35
C ASN A 18 11.07 -4.94 -7.26
N ALA A 19 10.35 -5.25 -8.34
CA ALA A 19 8.91 -5.44 -8.31
C ALA A 19 8.61 -6.93 -8.11
N TYR A 20 7.67 -7.23 -7.23
CA TYR A 20 7.17 -8.58 -7.01
C TYR A 20 5.72 -8.65 -7.49
N ALA A 21 5.38 -9.72 -8.18
CA ALA A 21 4.03 -9.98 -8.65
C ALA A 21 3.56 -11.35 -8.14
N THR A 22 2.26 -11.46 -7.88
CA THR A 22 1.59 -12.73 -7.59
C THR A 22 0.26 -12.75 -8.31
N VAL A 23 -0.10 -13.92 -8.83
CA VAL A 23 -1.42 -14.11 -9.45
C VAL A 23 -2.43 -14.28 -8.33
N LEU A 24 -3.51 -13.49 -8.40
CA LEU A 24 -4.64 -13.57 -7.48
C LEU A 24 -5.75 -14.39 -8.15
N VAL A 25 -6.27 -15.41 -7.46
CA VAL A 25 -7.34 -16.28 -7.97
C VAL A 25 -8.46 -16.40 -6.95
N ALA A 26 -9.71 -16.43 -7.39
CA ALA A 26 -10.83 -16.69 -6.49
C ALA A 26 -10.98 -18.20 -6.19
N PRO A 27 -11.51 -18.57 -5.02
CA PRO A 27 -11.85 -17.71 -3.88
C PRO A 27 -10.62 -17.34 -3.02
N PHE A 28 -10.74 -16.27 -2.22
CA PHE A 28 -9.64 -15.76 -1.39
C PHE A 28 -9.03 -16.84 -0.48
N GLU A 29 -9.86 -17.67 0.15
CA GLU A 29 -9.42 -18.75 1.05
C GLU A 29 -8.54 -19.76 0.31
N GLN A 30 -8.91 -20.10 -0.93
CA GLN A 30 -8.14 -21.03 -1.75
C GLN A 30 -6.83 -20.41 -2.22
N TRP A 31 -6.86 -19.13 -2.63
CA TRP A 31 -5.64 -18.41 -2.97
C TRP A 31 -4.70 -18.29 -1.76
N GLN A 32 -5.24 -17.98 -0.58
CA GLN A 32 -4.46 -17.90 0.65
C GLN A 32 -3.77 -19.23 0.95
N ILE A 33 -4.47 -20.37 0.77
CA ILE A 33 -3.91 -21.73 0.89
C ILE A 33 -2.76 -21.99 -0.06
N ASN A 34 -2.92 -21.60 -1.33
CA ASN A 34 -1.97 -21.92 -2.38
C ASN A 34 -0.76 -20.98 -2.41
N ALA A 35 -1.01 -19.68 -2.20
CA ALA A 35 0.01 -18.63 -2.30
C ALA A 35 0.79 -18.47 -0.98
N LEU A 36 0.17 -18.72 0.17
CA LEU A 36 0.81 -18.58 1.48
C LEU A 36 1.06 -19.96 2.10
N GLY A 37 2.32 -20.30 2.39
CA GLY A 37 2.61 -21.55 3.08
C GLY A 37 1.94 -21.62 4.47
N LYS A 38 1.55 -22.83 4.90
CA LYS A 38 0.90 -23.08 6.21
C LYS A 38 1.58 -22.37 7.41
N PRO A 39 2.93 -22.31 7.52
CA PRO A 39 3.57 -21.57 8.62
C PRO A 39 3.26 -20.07 8.59
N TYR A 40 3.27 -19.46 7.40
CA TYR A 40 3.04 -18.03 7.24
C TYR A 40 1.58 -17.65 7.54
N GLN A 41 0.63 -18.48 7.12
CA GLN A 41 -0.79 -18.31 7.47
C GLN A 41 -1.02 -18.31 8.99
N LYS A 42 -0.38 -19.24 9.71
CA LYS A 42 -0.47 -19.30 11.18
C LYS A 42 0.10 -18.04 11.83
N GLU A 43 1.20 -17.51 11.29
CA GLU A 43 1.76 -16.23 11.72
C GLU A 43 0.77 -15.08 11.45
N LEU A 44 0.21 -14.94 10.24
CA LEU A 44 -0.79 -13.91 9.94
C LEU A 44 -2.02 -14.00 10.83
N ALA A 45 -2.57 -15.20 11.04
CA ALA A 45 -3.70 -15.42 11.96
C ALA A 45 -3.36 -15.01 13.41
N LYS A 46 -2.12 -15.24 13.86
CA LYS A 46 -1.63 -14.74 15.15
C LYS A 46 -1.54 -13.21 15.16
N LYS A 47 -1.03 -12.58 14.09
CA LYS A 47 -0.95 -11.12 13.96
C LYS A 47 -2.34 -10.46 13.95
N TRP A 48 -3.31 -11.04 13.26
CA TRP A 48 -4.73 -10.61 13.32
C TRP A 48 -5.28 -10.66 14.75
N ARG A 49 -5.08 -11.77 15.45
CA ARG A 49 -5.52 -11.87 16.86
C ARG A 49 -4.84 -10.83 17.74
N GLN A 50 -3.56 -10.53 17.51
CA GLN A 50 -2.85 -9.49 18.28
C GLN A 50 -3.37 -8.09 18.00
N ILE A 51 -3.70 -7.76 16.76
CA ILE A 51 -4.20 -6.42 16.43
C ILE A 51 -5.63 -6.23 16.92
N HIS A 52 -6.50 -7.23 16.79
CA HIS A 52 -7.88 -7.17 17.32
C HIS A 52 -7.94 -7.09 18.86
N LYS A 53 -6.91 -7.54 19.57
CA LYS A 53 -6.81 -7.32 21.02
C LYS A 53 -6.52 -5.86 21.41
N LYS A 54 -6.04 -5.04 20.47
CA LYS A 54 -5.72 -3.63 20.72
C LYS A 54 -6.94 -2.71 20.53
N GLY A 55 -7.94 -3.13 19.77
CA GLY A 55 -9.12 -2.33 19.46
C GLY A 55 -9.84 -2.78 18.20
N THR A 56 -10.73 -1.92 17.71
CA THR A 56 -11.53 -2.17 16.52
C THR A 56 -10.72 -1.87 15.27
N VAL A 57 -10.46 -2.90 14.48
CA VAL A 57 -9.73 -2.77 13.21
C VAL A 57 -10.68 -2.78 12.04
N THR A 58 -10.61 -1.76 11.21
CA THR A 58 -11.33 -1.72 9.92
C THR A 58 -10.34 -1.60 8.77
N PHE A 59 -10.76 -2.06 7.60
CA PHE A 59 -10.00 -1.94 6.36
C PHE A 59 -10.96 -1.55 5.25
N THR A 60 -10.68 -0.46 4.55
CA THR A 60 -11.53 0.05 3.48
C THR A 60 -10.69 0.49 2.28
N CYS A 61 -11.26 0.35 1.09
CA CYS A 61 -10.84 1.15 -0.07
C CYS A 61 -11.55 2.50 0.07
N CYS A 62 -10.79 3.59 0.15
CA CYS A 62 -11.33 4.94 0.20
C CYS A 62 -12.17 5.20 -1.06
N ASP A 63 -13.37 5.74 -0.87
CA ASP A 63 -14.38 5.97 -1.90
C ASP A 63 -14.93 7.41 -1.92
N ASP A 64 -14.36 8.28 -1.07
CA ASP A 64 -14.69 9.69 -1.01
C ASP A 64 -13.44 10.57 -0.86
N SER A 65 -13.57 11.86 -1.15
CA SER A 65 -12.44 12.80 -1.10
C SER A 65 -11.86 13.00 0.29
N ALA A 66 -12.68 12.93 1.34
CA ALA A 66 -12.23 13.15 2.71
C ALA A 66 -11.40 11.95 3.20
N SER A 67 -11.87 10.72 2.94
CA SER A 67 -11.11 9.51 3.28
C SER A 67 -9.80 9.40 2.48
N ILE A 68 -9.78 9.84 1.21
CA ILE A 68 -8.54 9.94 0.43
C ILE A 68 -7.57 10.96 1.04
N GLY A 69 -8.04 12.16 1.37
CA GLY A 69 -7.23 13.21 1.98
C GLY A 69 -6.59 12.75 3.29
N GLU A 70 -7.39 12.17 4.19
CA GLU A 70 -6.92 11.61 5.46
C GLU A 70 -5.83 10.55 5.25
N ALA A 71 -6.05 9.60 4.33
CA ALA A 71 -5.11 8.53 4.06
C ALA A 71 -3.79 9.05 3.43
N MET A 72 -3.86 10.06 2.54
CA MET A 72 -2.67 10.68 1.95
C MET A 72 -1.85 11.45 2.99
N ASP A 73 -2.50 12.23 3.85
CA ASP A 73 -1.81 12.96 4.92
C ASP A 73 -1.09 12.01 5.89
N VAL A 74 -1.78 10.92 6.28
CA VAL A 74 -1.19 9.89 7.12
C VAL A 74 -0.05 9.16 6.40
N MET A 75 -0.19 8.93 5.08
CA MET A 75 0.88 8.35 4.26
C MET A 75 2.15 9.21 4.32
N ARG A 76 2.02 10.52 4.09
CA ARG A 76 3.13 11.48 4.19
C ARG A 76 3.74 11.46 5.59
N LYS A 77 2.92 11.51 6.64
CA LYS A 77 3.36 11.53 8.05
C LYS A 77 4.20 10.30 8.42
N PHE A 78 3.71 9.10 8.11
CA PHE A 78 4.41 7.86 8.49
C PHE A 78 5.67 7.59 7.66
N ARG A 79 5.75 8.14 6.44
CA ARG A 79 6.92 7.96 5.58
C ARG A 79 8.07 8.90 5.94
N GLY A 80 7.79 10.12 6.37
CA GLY A 80 8.83 11.12 6.69
C GLY A 80 9.95 10.61 7.60
N PRO A 81 9.65 10.16 8.84
CA PRO A 81 10.66 9.61 9.73
C PRO A 81 11.39 8.38 9.18
N ARG A 82 10.69 7.52 8.44
CA ARG A 82 11.21 6.26 7.90
C ARG A 82 12.34 6.46 6.89
N PHE A 83 12.26 7.51 6.07
CA PHE A 83 13.22 7.77 5.00
C PHE A 83 14.13 8.97 5.29
N ARG A 84 13.96 9.66 6.43
CA ARG A 84 14.75 10.83 6.81
C ARG A 84 16.28 10.61 6.73
N ALA A 85 16.74 9.42 7.10
CA ALA A 85 18.17 9.07 7.10
C ALA A 85 18.69 8.53 5.75
N ARG A 86 17.88 8.53 4.67
CA ARG A 86 18.24 7.95 3.37
C ARG A 86 18.28 9.03 2.30
N GLY A 87 19.48 9.36 1.79
CA GLY A 87 19.66 10.28 0.67
C GLY A 87 18.91 11.60 0.87
N ASP A 88 18.10 12.00 -0.12
CA ASP A 88 17.30 13.23 -0.10
C ASP A 88 16.02 13.14 0.75
N GLY A 89 15.83 12.07 1.53
CA GLY A 89 14.62 11.81 2.30
C GLY A 89 13.49 11.16 1.48
N ASP A 90 12.25 11.26 1.95
CA ASP A 90 11.09 10.83 1.16
C ASP A 90 10.60 11.98 0.28
N LEU A 91 10.51 11.75 -1.04
CA LEU A 91 9.96 12.72 -1.98
C LEU A 91 8.55 13.16 -1.61
N LEU A 92 7.75 12.29 -0.98
CA LEU A 92 6.39 12.61 -0.54
C LEU A 92 6.36 13.67 0.59
N GLN A 93 7.51 14.02 1.20
CA GLN A 93 7.59 15.17 2.10
C GLN A 93 7.60 16.51 1.36
N ARG A 94 7.97 16.51 0.07
CA ARG A 94 7.99 17.72 -0.75
C ARG A 94 6.57 18.06 -1.21
N PRO A 95 6.14 19.33 -1.15
CA PRO A 95 4.79 19.72 -1.54
C PRO A 95 4.42 19.28 -2.96
N GLU A 96 5.32 19.42 -3.93
CA GLU A 96 5.00 19.14 -5.34
C GLU A 96 4.67 17.66 -5.58
N TYR A 97 5.40 16.77 -4.91
CA TYR A 97 5.17 15.32 -5.00
C TYR A 97 3.92 14.92 -4.22
N PHE A 98 3.69 15.51 -3.05
CA PHE A 98 2.48 15.27 -2.28
C PHE A 98 1.23 15.69 -3.07
N GLU A 99 1.21 16.90 -3.62
CA GLU A 99 0.12 17.41 -4.45
C GLU A 99 -0.10 16.55 -5.69
N PHE A 100 0.98 16.12 -6.36
CA PHE A 100 0.89 15.21 -7.49
C PHE A 100 0.18 13.90 -7.12
N TYR A 101 0.65 13.20 -6.08
CA TYR A 101 0.07 11.91 -5.72
C TYR A 101 -1.33 12.03 -5.11
N SER A 102 -1.62 13.09 -4.36
CA SER A 102 -2.96 13.38 -3.85
C SER A 102 -3.93 13.65 -5.00
N SER A 103 -3.51 14.43 -6.00
CA SER A 103 -4.29 14.67 -7.22
C SER A 103 -4.52 13.39 -8.01
N VAL A 104 -3.51 12.53 -8.16
CA VAL A 104 -3.65 11.20 -8.79
C VAL A 104 -4.66 10.35 -8.03
N ALA A 105 -4.54 10.24 -6.71
CA ALA A 105 -5.44 9.45 -5.88
C ALA A 105 -6.90 9.93 -6.01
N LEU A 106 -7.14 11.24 -5.89
CA LEU A 106 -8.46 11.85 -6.01
C LEU A 106 -9.07 11.70 -7.41
N ARG A 107 -8.31 12.04 -8.46
CA ARG A 107 -8.81 12.01 -9.85
C ARG A 107 -9.01 10.59 -10.38
N GLY A 108 -8.22 9.63 -9.89
CA GLY A 108 -8.35 8.23 -10.27
C GLY A 108 -9.40 7.46 -9.47
N MET A 109 -9.99 8.08 -8.44
CA MET A 109 -10.99 7.44 -7.59
C MET A 109 -12.16 6.91 -8.44
N GLY A 110 -12.57 5.67 -8.19
CA GLY A 110 -13.59 5.00 -8.98
C GLY A 110 -13.15 4.57 -10.39
N SER A 111 -11.88 4.79 -10.75
CA SER A 111 -11.31 4.43 -12.05
C SER A 111 -10.01 3.65 -11.88
N PHE A 112 -8.86 4.31 -12.01
CA PHE A 112 -7.55 3.65 -12.10
C PHE A 112 -6.74 3.73 -10.80
N THR A 113 -7.26 4.33 -9.73
CA THR A 113 -6.60 4.30 -8.41
C THR A 113 -7.42 3.52 -7.40
N ARG A 114 -6.72 2.87 -6.47
CA ARG A 114 -7.29 2.34 -5.23
C ARG A 114 -6.39 2.78 -4.09
N LEU A 115 -6.93 3.57 -3.18
CA LEU A 115 -6.25 3.95 -1.95
C LEU A 115 -6.90 3.20 -0.80
N TYR A 116 -6.14 2.33 -0.16
CA TYR A 116 -6.60 1.54 0.97
C TYR A 116 -6.16 2.18 2.28
N ALA A 117 -7.02 2.11 3.29
CA ALA A 117 -6.72 2.51 4.65
C ALA A 117 -7.10 1.40 5.64
N MET A 118 -6.18 1.04 6.52
CA MET A 118 -6.46 0.26 7.73
C MET A 118 -6.56 1.22 8.91
N LYS A 119 -7.64 1.14 9.68
CA LYS A 119 -7.87 2.00 10.85
C LYS A 119 -7.92 1.17 12.13
N MET A 120 -7.39 1.72 13.22
CA MET A 120 -7.58 1.27 14.60
C MET A 120 -8.40 2.30 15.35
N ASP A 121 -9.57 1.91 15.83
CA ASP A 121 -10.51 2.78 16.56
C ASP A 121 -10.73 4.10 15.81
N GLY A 122 -10.95 4.01 14.49
CA GLY A 122 -11.17 5.16 13.60
C GLY A 122 -9.90 5.87 13.12
N ASN A 123 -8.73 5.62 13.70
CA ASN A 123 -7.47 6.27 13.32
C ASN A 123 -6.71 5.45 12.27
N VAL A 124 -6.28 6.06 11.16
CA VAL A 124 -5.49 5.36 10.13
C VAL A 124 -4.12 4.93 10.69
N ILE A 125 -3.83 3.63 10.57
CA ILE A 125 -2.57 3.01 11.01
C ILE A 125 -1.74 2.44 9.85
N ALA A 126 -2.37 2.22 8.68
CA ALA A 126 -1.69 1.79 7.48
C ALA A 126 -2.41 2.29 6.22
N THR A 127 -1.65 2.59 5.18
CA THR A 127 -2.19 2.97 3.87
C THR A 127 -1.45 2.28 2.73
N ALA A 128 -2.17 2.04 1.62
CA ALA A 128 -1.60 1.52 0.38
C ALA A 128 -2.28 2.18 -0.82
N LEU A 129 -1.53 2.96 -1.60
CA LEU A 129 -1.96 3.48 -2.89
C LEU A 129 -1.55 2.51 -3.99
N GLY A 130 -2.52 2.09 -4.78
CA GLY A 130 -2.30 1.28 -5.96
C GLY A 130 -2.93 1.85 -7.22
N LEU A 131 -2.38 1.43 -8.36
CA LEU A 131 -2.84 1.76 -9.71
C LEU A 131 -3.43 0.51 -10.36
N VAL A 132 -4.66 0.62 -10.85
CA VAL A 132 -5.36 -0.46 -11.54
C VAL A 132 -5.12 -0.37 -13.03
N HIS A 133 -4.62 -1.43 -13.62
CA HIS A 133 -4.43 -1.52 -15.06
C HIS A 133 -4.48 -2.97 -15.55
N ARG A 134 -5.25 -3.23 -16.62
CA ARG A 134 -5.33 -4.55 -17.31
C ARG A 134 -5.48 -5.73 -16.34
N GLY A 135 -6.45 -5.63 -15.41
CA GLY A 135 -6.73 -6.69 -14.43
C GLY A 135 -5.69 -6.85 -13.33
N SER A 136 -4.75 -5.90 -13.20
CA SER A 136 -3.72 -5.90 -12.16
C SER A 136 -3.86 -4.67 -11.25
N LEU A 137 -3.47 -4.82 -9.98
CA LEU A 137 -3.26 -3.72 -9.06
C LEU A 137 -1.76 -3.60 -8.74
N LEU A 138 -1.16 -2.49 -9.15
CA LEU A 138 0.23 -2.15 -8.82
C LEU A 138 0.25 -1.27 -7.58
N VAL A 139 0.69 -1.79 -6.43
CA VAL A 139 0.87 -0.97 -5.22
C VAL A 139 2.15 -0.14 -5.37
N VAL A 140 2.00 1.18 -5.47
CA VAL A 140 3.11 2.11 -5.73
C VAL A 140 3.60 2.80 -4.47
N MET A 141 2.75 2.99 -3.47
CA MET A 141 3.13 3.61 -2.21
C MET A 141 2.40 2.99 -1.04
N THR A 142 3.14 2.76 0.05
CA THR A 142 2.57 2.31 1.32
C THR A 142 3.13 3.13 2.47
N ALA A 143 2.37 3.22 3.55
CA ALA A 143 2.85 3.75 4.82
C ALA A 143 2.23 3.02 6.00
N PHE A 144 2.97 2.95 7.11
CA PHE A 144 2.63 2.13 8.26
C PHE A 144 3.05 2.84 9.54
N ASP A 145 2.21 2.81 10.57
CA ASP A 145 2.58 3.20 11.93
C ASP A 145 3.48 2.11 12.57
N ILE A 146 4.74 2.12 12.15
CA ILE A 146 5.73 1.14 12.62
C ILE A 146 6.03 1.34 14.10
N GLU A 147 6.01 2.58 14.59
CA GLU A 147 6.35 2.90 15.97
C GLU A 147 5.40 2.19 16.95
N ARG A 148 4.09 2.29 16.72
CA ARG A 148 3.08 1.69 17.61
C ARG A 148 2.77 0.22 17.31
N TYR A 149 3.05 -0.23 16.08
CA TYR A 149 2.63 -1.56 15.60
C TYR A 149 3.73 -2.45 15.01
N LYS A 150 5.02 -2.17 15.30
CA LYS A 150 6.16 -2.97 14.80
C LYS A 150 6.01 -4.50 14.97
N SER A 151 5.36 -4.95 16.04
CA SER A 151 5.23 -6.39 16.35
C SER A 151 4.01 -7.05 15.70
N GLN A 152 3.07 -6.28 15.14
CA GLN A 152 1.82 -6.79 14.55
C GLN A 152 1.93 -7.02 13.03
N SER A 153 3.07 -6.73 12.40
CA SER A 153 3.27 -6.92 10.96
C SER A 153 2.17 -6.25 10.12
N ILE A 154 1.77 -5.03 10.47
CA ILE A 154 0.65 -4.32 9.83
C ILE A 154 0.80 -4.19 8.31
N GLY A 155 2.03 -4.16 7.78
CA GLY A 155 2.25 -4.23 6.34
C GLY A 155 1.76 -5.54 5.71
N ALA A 156 2.08 -6.68 6.30
CA ALA A 156 1.62 -7.98 5.80
C ALA A 156 0.10 -8.11 5.91
N LEU A 157 -0.49 -7.67 7.02
CA LEU A 157 -1.95 -7.64 7.20
C LEU A 157 -2.65 -6.74 6.17
N THR A 158 -2.04 -5.60 5.84
CA THR A 158 -2.53 -4.68 4.81
C THR A 158 -2.52 -5.37 3.44
N PHE A 159 -1.40 -5.98 3.04
CA PHE A 159 -1.31 -6.65 1.74
C PHE A 159 -2.26 -7.85 1.60
N GLU A 160 -2.49 -8.60 2.68
CA GLU A 160 -3.49 -9.68 2.67
C GLU A 160 -4.90 -9.13 2.42
N ARG A 161 -5.27 -8.00 3.03
CA ARG A 161 -6.57 -7.36 2.80
C ARG A 161 -6.68 -6.72 1.42
N VAL A 162 -5.60 -6.15 0.90
CA VAL A 162 -5.54 -5.67 -0.49
C VAL A 162 -5.76 -6.84 -1.46
N ALA A 163 -5.08 -7.97 -1.24
CA ALA A 163 -5.27 -9.16 -2.07
C ALA A 163 -6.71 -9.68 -1.98
N LYS A 164 -7.28 -9.71 -0.77
CA LYS A 164 -8.69 -10.09 -0.56
C LYS A 164 -9.65 -9.19 -1.35
N ASP A 165 -9.56 -7.87 -1.20
CA ASP A 165 -10.40 -6.92 -1.94
C ASP A 165 -10.21 -7.04 -3.46
N CYS A 166 -9.00 -7.33 -3.94
CA CYS A 166 -8.78 -7.57 -5.37
C CYS A 166 -9.41 -8.86 -5.89
N ILE A 167 -9.50 -9.90 -5.07
CA ILE A 167 -10.10 -11.20 -5.44
C ILE A 167 -11.63 -11.14 -5.40
N GLU A 168 -12.20 -10.35 -4.50
CA GLU A 168 -13.65 -10.25 -4.28
C GLU A 168 -14.38 -9.25 -5.19
N ARG A 169 -13.65 -8.48 -6.00
CA ARG A 169 -14.18 -7.52 -6.98
C ARG A 169 -14.24 -8.10 -8.38
#